data_AF-A0A523QY28-F1
#
_entry.id   AF-A0A523QY28-F1
#
_cell.length_a   1.000
_cell.length_b   1.000
_cell.length_c   1.000
_cell.angle_alpha   90.00
_cell.angle_beta   90.00
_cell.angle_gamma   90.00
#
_symmetry.space_group_name_H-M   'P 1'
#
loop_
_entity.id
_entity.type
_entity.pdbx_description
1 polymer ?
#
loop_
_entity_poly.entity_id
_entity_poly.type
_entity_poly.pdbx_seq_one_letter_code
_entity_poly.pdbx_strand_id
1 'polypeptide(L)'
;MTLLKVAKPEMAYLKMGIYGEAGSGKSFTASQIAIGLHKYIKSKEAIAFLDTETGSDFVRPIFKNEKIEFITAKTRAFKDVLTVVDEAEKNCSILIIDSITHIWNEMTDSYCKMHKI
;
A
#
# COMPACT_ATOMS: atom_id res chain seq x y z
N MET A 1 -24.75 -18.65 14.73
CA MET A 1 -23.33 -18.70 15.18
C MET A 1 -23.02 -17.38 15.86
N THR A 2 -22.44 -17.39 17.06
CA THR A 2 -22.08 -16.15 17.77
C THR A 2 -20.74 -15.63 17.27
N LEU A 3 -20.68 -14.33 16.94
CA LEU A 3 -19.47 -13.67 16.42
C LEU A 3 -18.43 -13.38 17.52
N LEU A 4 -18.87 -13.29 18.77
CA LEU A 4 -17.99 -12.99 19.91
C LEU A 4 -17.20 -14.23 20.34
N LYS A 5 -15.88 -14.04 20.53
CA LYS A 5 -14.92 -15.07 20.95
C LYS A 5 -14.04 -14.50 22.06
N VAL A 6 -13.50 -15.38 22.92
CA VAL A 6 -12.54 -15.00 23.96
C VAL A 6 -11.27 -14.45 23.29
N ALA A 7 -10.81 -13.27 23.74
CA ALA A 7 -9.65 -12.59 23.17
C ALA A 7 -8.37 -13.43 23.33
N LYS A 8 -7.53 -13.43 22.29
CA LYS A 8 -6.19 -14.04 22.28
C LYS A 8 -5.19 -12.99 21.80
N PRO A 9 -3.92 -13.07 22.24
CA PRO A 9 -2.87 -12.22 21.67
C PRO A 9 -2.66 -12.62 20.20
N GLU A 10 -3.02 -11.71 19.31
CA GLU A 10 -2.83 -11.85 17.86
C GLU A 10 -1.85 -10.75 17.40
N MET A 11 -0.82 -11.13 16.65
CA MET A 11 0.07 -10.14 16.02
C MET A 11 -0.54 -9.72 14.69
N ALA A 12 -0.87 -8.44 14.58
CA ALA A 12 -1.33 -7.85 13.33
C ALA A 12 -0.15 -7.27 12.55
N TYR A 13 -0.24 -7.29 11.22
CA TYR A 13 0.64 -6.53 10.35
C TYR A 13 0.51 -5.02 10.62
N LEU A 14 1.62 -4.28 10.45
CA LEU A 14 1.59 -2.83 10.54
C LEU A 14 0.70 -2.25 9.42
N LYS A 15 -0.29 -1.46 9.82
CA LYS A 15 -1.07 -0.60 8.92
C LYS A 15 -0.75 0.85 9.27
N MET A 16 -0.18 1.58 8.32
CA MET A 16 0.33 2.93 8.55
C MET A 16 -0.19 3.90 7.50
N GLY A 17 -0.83 4.99 7.95
CA GLY A 17 -1.24 6.10 7.10
C GLY A 17 -0.24 7.25 7.17
N ILE A 18 0.13 7.82 6.02
CA ILE A 18 0.98 9.01 5.91
C ILE A 18 0.22 10.08 5.14
N TYR A 19 -0.01 11.23 5.77
CA TYR A 19 -0.84 12.31 5.25
C TYR A 19 -0.05 13.61 5.11
N GLY A 20 -0.47 14.46 4.16
CA GLY A 20 0.16 15.74 3.87
C GLY A 20 -0.12 16.22 2.45
N GLU A 21 0.17 17.49 2.18
CA GLU A 21 -0.01 18.12 0.87
C GLU A 21 0.95 17.55 -0.21
N ALA A 22 0.68 17.87 -1.47
CA ALA A 22 1.61 17.52 -2.55
C ALA A 22 3.00 18.10 -2.27
N GLY A 23 4.05 17.31 -2.52
CA GLY A 23 5.43 17.72 -2.24
C GLY A 23 5.87 17.61 -0.78
N SER A 24 5.01 17.20 0.17
CA SER A 24 5.38 17.06 1.59
C SER A 24 6.29 15.87 1.91
N GLY A 25 6.73 15.11 0.91
CA GLY A 25 7.64 13.97 1.08
C GLY A 25 6.99 12.62 1.40
N LYS A 26 5.65 12.50 1.33
CA LYS A 26 4.91 11.27 1.71
C LYS A 26 5.47 9.99 1.09
N SER A 27 5.58 9.95 -0.24
CA SER A 27 6.04 8.78 -0.98
C SER A 27 7.48 8.39 -0.63
N PHE A 28 8.33 9.40 -0.42
CA PHE A 28 9.71 9.20 0.02
C PHE A 28 9.76 8.63 1.44
N THR A 29 9.03 9.21 2.38
CA THR A 29 8.95 8.74 3.77
C THR A 29 8.38 7.33 3.85
N ALA A 30 7.30 7.04 3.12
CA ALA A 30 6.71 5.69 3.04
C ALA A 30 7.74 4.66 2.55
N SER A 31 8.50 5.02 1.51
CA SER A 31 9.52 4.15 0.94
C SER A 31 10.70 3.91 1.88
N GLN A 32 11.17 4.94 2.61
CA GLN A 32 12.22 4.79 3.63
C GLN A 32 11.77 3.89 4.78
N ILE A 33 10.52 4.03 5.24
CA ILE A 33 9.96 3.16 6.27
C ILE A 33 9.87 1.72 5.76
N ALA A 34 9.41 1.51 4.52
CA ALA A 34 9.35 0.18 3.92
C ALA A 34 10.73 -0.47 3.81
N ILE A 35 11.75 0.26 3.35
CA ILE A 35 13.14 -0.22 3.30
C ILE A 35 13.66 -0.57 4.70
N GLY A 36 13.43 0.32 5.68
CA GLY A 36 13.83 0.09 7.06
C GLY A 36 13.17 -1.15 7.66
N LEU A 37 11.87 -1.31 7.46
CA LEU A 37 11.10 -2.45 7.94
C LEU A 37 11.55 -3.75 7.27
N HIS A 38 11.75 -3.74 5.95
CA HIS A 38 12.23 -4.89 5.18
C HIS A 38 13.58 -5.42 5.73
N LYS A 39 14.52 -4.50 5.99
CA LYS A 39 15.81 -4.83 6.61
C LYS A 39 15.66 -5.32 8.06
N TYR A 40 14.82 -4.65 8.85
CA TYR A 40 14.60 -4.98 10.26
C TYR A 40 14.04 -6.40 10.44
N ILE A 41 13.03 -6.78 9.65
CA ILE A 41 12.44 -8.12 9.68
C ILE A 41 13.26 -9.15 8.89
N LYS A 42 14.38 -8.74 8.26
CA LYS A 42 15.25 -9.57 7.43
C LYS A 42 14.48 -10.27 6.29
N SER A 43 13.50 -9.57 5.72
CA SER A 43 12.75 -10.09 4.57
C SER A 43 13.68 -10.26 3.37
N LYS A 44 13.33 -11.23 2.52
CA LYS A 44 13.97 -11.45 1.21
C LYS A 44 12.98 -11.29 0.05
N GLU A 45 11.73 -10.97 0.37
CA GLU A 45 10.65 -10.85 -0.62
C GLU A 45 10.63 -9.44 -1.21
N ALA A 46 9.95 -9.28 -2.35
CA ALA A 46 9.79 -7.97 -2.95
C ALA A 46 9.00 -7.00 -2.05
N ILE A 47 9.24 -5.70 -2.25
CA ILE A 47 8.35 -4.64 -1.76
C ILE A 47 7.45 -4.23 -2.92
N ALA A 48 6.13 -4.29 -2.69
CA ALA A 48 5.13 -3.89 -3.66
C ALA A 48 4.70 -2.43 -3.49
N PHE A 49 4.38 -1.79 -4.60
CA PHE A 49 3.89 -0.41 -4.63
C PHE A 49 2.71 -0.29 -5.60
N LEU A 50 1.52 -0.07 -5.04
CA LEU A 50 0.33 0.31 -5.79
C LEU A 50 0.34 1.82 -6.01
N ASP A 51 0.47 2.21 -7.28
CA ASP A 51 0.71 3.57 -7.69
C ASP A 51 -0.45 4.12 -8.52
N THR A 52 -1.11 5.14 -7.97
CA THR A 52 -2.23 5.84 -8.62
C THR A 52 -1.79 7.15 -9.31
N GLU A 53 -0.57 7.62 -9.03
CA GLU A 53 -0.09 8.97 -9.36
C GLU A 53 1.32 9.00 -9.97
N THR A 54 1.89 7.87 -10.36
CA THR A 54 3.28 7.71 -10.86
C THR A 54 4.38 8.03 -9.82
N GLY A 55 4.04 8.04 -8.53
CA GLY A 55 4.97 8.31 -7.43
C GLY A 55 6.10 7.27 -7.33
N SER A 56 5.83 6.03 -7.76
CA SER A 56 6.80 4.92 -7.72
C SER A 56 8.05 5.17 -8.56
N ASP A 57 7.95 5.94 -9.65
CA ASP A 57 9.07 6.22 -10.55
C ASP A 57 10.15 7.06 -9.86
N PHE A 58 9.75 7.98 -8.98
CA PHE A 58 10.66 8.86 -8.23
C PHE A 58 11.40 8.14 -7.11
N VAL A 59 10.79 7.12 -6.51
CA VAL A 59 11.39 6.33 -5.42
C VAL A 59 12.12 5.10 -5.92
N ARG A 60 11.95 4.68 -7.18
CA ARG A 60 12.69 3.54 -7.75
C ARG A 60 14.20 3.57 -7.51
N PRO A 61 14.92 4.71 -7.62
CA PRO A 61 16.37 4.75 -7.38
C PRO A 61 16.77 4.34 -5.96
N ILE A 62 15.97 4.65 -4.94
CA ILE A 62 16.32 4.31 -3.54
C ILE A 62 16.22 2.80 -3.29
N PHE A 63 15.21 2.12 -3.84
CA PHE A 63 15.13 0.65 -3.75
C PHE A 63 16.27 -0.04 -4.52
N LYS A 64 16.62 0.50 -5.71
CA LYS A 64 17.75 0.01 -6.50
C LYS A 64 19.07 0.11 -5.75
N ASN A 65 19.33 1.24 -5.09
CA ASN A 65 20.54 1.44 -4.29
C ASN A 65 20.64 0.46 -3.12
N GLU A 66 19.50 0.10 -2.55
CA GLU A 66 19.39 -0.85 -1.45
C GLU A 66 19.37 -2.32 -1.91
N LYS A 67 19.39 -2.57 -3.22
CA LYS A 67 19.32 -3.90 -3.83
C LYS A 67 18.07 -4.69 -3.40
N ILE A 68 16.97 -3.98 -3.18
CA ILE A 68 15.67 -4.57 -2.83
C ILE A 68 14.84 -4.68 -4.11
N GLU A 69 14.24 -5.85 -4.33
CA GLU A 69 13.30 -6.04 -5.43
C GLU A 69 12.05 -5.17 -5.20
N PHE A 70 11.75 -4.34 -6.19
CA PHE A 70 10.69 -3.35 -6.13
C PHE A 70 9.74 -3.54 -7.30
N ILE A 71 8.51 -3.96 -6.99
CA ILE A 71 7.48 -4.26 -7.99
C ILE A 71 6.34 -3.23 -7.87
N THR A 72 5.72 -2.90 -9.00
CA THR A 72 4.71 -1.84 -9.05
C THR A 72 3.48 -2.27 -9.83
N ALA A 73 2.32 -1.79 -9.39
CA ALA A 73 1.07 -1.85 -10.12
C ALA A 73 0.57 -0.42 -10.33
N LYS A 74 0.40 0.01 -11.58
CA LYS A 74 -0.07 1.36 -11.93
C LYS A 74 -1.54 1.32 -12.32
N THR A 75 -2.41 1.65 -11.39
CA THR A 75 -3.87 1.61 -11.60
C THR A 75 -4.57 2.53 -10.61
N ARG A 76 -5.78 2.96 -10.97
CA ARG A 76 -6.70 3.71 -10.10
C ARG A 76 -7.95 2.93 -9.74
N ALA A 77 -8.18 1.79 -10.40
CA ALA A 77 -9.43 1.05 -10.26
C ALA A 77 -9.50 0.34 -8.92
N PHE A 78 -10.61 0.52 -8.19
CA PHE A 78 -10.82 -0.15 -6.90
C PHE A 78 -10.68 -1.69 -6.96
N LYS A 79 -11.16 -2.32 -8.04
CA LYS A 79 -11.06 -3.79 -8.20
C LYS A 79 -9.61 -4.27 -8.18
N ASP A 80 -8.70 -3.50 -8.78
CA ASP A 80 -7.29 -3.90 -8.88
C ASP A 80 -6.59 -3.84 -7.52
N VAL A 81 -7.07 -3.00 -6.59
CA VAL A 81 -6.57 -2.93 -5.22
C VAL A 81 -6.72 -4.27 -4.51
N LEU A 82 -7.88 -4.92 -4.66
CA LEU A 82 -8.13 -6.22 -4.05
C LEU A 82 -7.18 -7.28 -4.63
N THR A 83 -7.01 -7.28 -5.96
CA THR A 83 -6.07 -8.17 -6.64
C THR A 83 -4.63 -7.95 -6.15
N VAL A 84 -4.19 -6.70 -6.03
CA VAL A 84 -2.84 -6.35 -5.60
C VAL A 84 -2.60 -6.71 -4.14
N VAL A 85 -3.60 -6.54 -3.26
CA VAL A 85 -3.50 -6.99 -1.87
C VAL A 85 -3.35 -8.50 -1.81
N ASP A 86 -4.17 -9.26 -2.54
CA ASP A 86 -4.08 -10.73 -2.61
C ASP A 86 -2.73 -11.22 -3.18
N GLU A 87 -2.16 -10.51 -4.16
CA GLU A 87 -0.84 -10.80 -4.71
C GLU A 87 0.28 -10.47 -3.73
N ALA A 88 0.18 -9.33 -3.05
CA ALA A 88 1.17 -8.88 -2.07
C ALA A 88 1.22 -9.83 -0.86
N GLU A 89 0.07 -10.27 -0.34
CA GLU A 89 0.03 -11.23 0.78
C GLU A 89 0.74 -12.55 0.49
N LYS A 90 0.82 -12.95 -0.79
CA LYS A 90 1.44 -14.21 -1.21
C LYS A 90 2.92 -14.07 -1.56
N ASN A 91 3.33 -12.90 -2.05
CA ASN A 91 4.62 -12.74 -2.73
C ASN A 91 5.48 -11.60 -2.14
N CYS A 92 4.96 -10.83 -1.18
CA CYS A 92 5.61 -9.63 -0.66
C CYS A 92 5.46 -9.52 0.85
N SER A 93 6.44 -8.89 1.49
CA SER A 93 6.35 -8.62 2.94
C SER A 93 5.74 -7.26 3.25
N ILE A 94 5.72 -6.35 2.27
CA ILE A 94 5.33 -4.95 2.44
C ILE A 94 4.63 -4.47 1.17
N LEU A 95 3.47 -3.82 1.34
CA LEU A 95 2.72 -3.14 0.30
C LEU A 95 2.59 -1.65 0.63
N ILE A 96 3.00 -0.79 -0.29
CA ILE A 96 2.77 0.66 -0.26
C ILE A 96 1.60 0.99 -1.20
N ILE A 97 0.69 1.86 -0.78
CA ILE A 97 -0.42 2.36 -1.61
C ILE A 97 -0.34 3.89 -1.68
N ASP A 98 0.01 4.44 -2.84
CA ASP A 98 0.18 5.88 -3.07
C ASP A 98 -0.72 6.38 -4.22
N SER A 99 -1.87 6.97 -3.94
CA SER A 99 -2.55 7.08 -2.65
C SER A 99 -3.88 6.35 -2.67
N ILE A 100 -4.31 5.89 -1.49
CA ILE A 100 -5.64 5.29 -1.32
C ILE A 100 -6.77 6.30 -1.58
N THR A 101 -6.47 7.61 -1.53
CA THR A 101 -7.43 8.69 -1.72
C THR A 101 -8.13 8.64 -3.07
N HIS A 102 -7.40 8.40 -4.17
CA HIS A 102 -8.00 8.31 -5.51
C HIS A 102 -9.01 7.18 -5.61
N ILE A 103 -8.65 6.02 -5.08
CA ILE A 103 -9.49 4.83 -5.05
C ILE A 103 -10.75 5.08 -4.21
N TRP A 104 -10.59 5.70 -3.04
CA TRP A 104 -11.71 6.02 -2.15
C TRP A 104 -12.69 7.00 -2.79
N ASN A 105 -12.18 8.05 -3.44
CA ASN A 105 -13.00 9.03 -4.14
C ASN A 105 -13.76 8.37 -5.31
N GLU A 106 -13.10 7.53 -6.11
CA GLU A 106 -13.77 6.79 -7.20
C GLU A 106 -14.92 5.93 -6.68
N MET A 107 -14.69 5.18 -5.60
CA MET A 107 -15.71 4.32 -4.99
C MET A 107 -16.89 5.12 -4.46
N THR A 108 -16.62 6.17 -3.70
CA THR A 108 -17.67 7.02 -3.08
C THR A 108 -18.46 7.77 -4.15
N ASP A 109 -17.81 8.35 -5.15
CA ASP A 109 -18.47 8.99 -6.29
C ASP A 109 -19.36 8.01 -7.06
N SER A 110 -18.88 6.77 -7.27
CA SER A 110 -19.64 5.72 -7.95
C SER A 110 -20.88 5.31 -7.14
N TYR A 111 -20.73 5.18 -5.82
CA TYR A 111 -21.83 4.90 -4.91
C TYR A 111 -22.87 6.03 -4.93
N CYS A 112 -22.44 7.28 -4.78
CA CYS A 112 -23.31 8.45 -4.81
C CYS A 112 -24.08 8.55 -6.13
N LYS A 113 -23.40 8.35 -7.27
CA LYS A 113 -24.04 8.30 -8.60
C LYS A 113 -25.09 7.20 -8.72
N MET A 114 -24.80 6.00 -8.21
CA MET A 114 -25.74 4.87 -8.24
C MET A 114 -27.00 5.16 -7.42
N HIS A 115 -26.84 5.84 -6.29
CA HIS A 115 -27.92 6.13 -5.34
C HIS A 115 -28.57 7.52 -5.53
N LYS A 116 -28.06 8.33 -6.48
CA LYS A 116 -28.52 9.71 -6.75
C LYS A 116 -28.50 10.61 -5.51
N ILE A 117 -27.46 10.47 -4.70
CA ILE A 117 -27.17 11.32 -3.52
C ILE A 117 -25.97 12.21 -3.76
#